data_AF-A0A224A8X2-F1
#
_entry.id   AF-A0A224A8X2-F1
#
_cell.length_a   1.000
_cell.length_b   1.000
_cell.length_c   1.000
_cell.angle_alpha   90.00
_cell.angle_beta   90.00
_cell.angle_gamma   90.00
#
_symmetry.space_group_name_H-M   'P 1'
#
loop_
_entity.id
_entity.type
_entity.pdbx_description
1 polymer ?
#
loop_
_entity_poly.entity_id
_entity_poly.type
_entity_poly.pdbx_seq_one_letter_code
_entity_poly.pdbx_strand_id
1 'polypeptide(L)'
;MTRKAKYFQVNLPHLIERISLLVIITFGEMIMGLANFFTIENFSIYSLLYFMIMLSLFFFYFGQFDHAIDETSNQKGIFLIYSHYPIFIGLIMLTVSMSFLLNPEANHLFVTSFFYIGLGLFQAAVLANGPYNKHYLRFSKRFYFIQAALYLTALTLSLICASNPMIVVTIATILTLAIEIHFAYFYIKQTKKFSTVDWHLF
;
A
#
# COMPACT_ATOMS: atom_id res chain seq x y z
N MET A 1 2.89 -37.88 27.35
CA MET A 1 1.68 -37.17 26.88
C MET A 1 2.09 -35.81 26.34
N THR A 2 2.19 -35.66 25.02
CA THR A 2 2.45 -34.36 24.38
C THR A 2 1.13 -33.59 24.28
N ARG A 3 0.96 -32.58 25.14
CA ARG A 3 -0.13 -31.62 25.06
C ARG A 3 0.00 -30.83 23.76
N LYS A 4 -0.59 -31.34 22.67
CA LYS A 4 -0.88 -30.51 21.49
C LYS A 4 -1.71 -29.34 21.98
N ALA A 5 -1.13 -28.15 22.03
CA ALA A 5 -1.90 -26.93 22.21
C ALA A 5 -3.03 -26.98 21.18
N LYS A 6 -4.28 -26.93 21.66
CA LYS A 6 -5.44 -26.67 20.82
C LYS A 6 -5.24 -25.25 20.29
N TYR A 7 -4.53 -25.12 19.18
CA TYR A 7 -4.46 -23.88 18.43
C TYR A 7 -5.90 -23.60 18.00
N PHE A 8 -6.50 -22.54 18.53
CA PHE A 8 -7.71 -22.01 17.93
C PHE A 8 -7.37 -21.68 16.48
N GLN A 9 -7.93 -22.45 15.54
CA GLN A 9 -7.81 -22.15 14.13
C GLN A 9 -8.56 -20.83 13.89
N VAL A 10 -7.81 -19.80 13.55
CA VAL A 10 -8.39 -18.53 13.11
C VAL A 10 -9.01 -18.78 11.75
N ASN A 11 -10.27 -18.38 11.57
CA ASN A 11 -10.91 -18.39 10.25
C ASN A 11 -10.22 -17.33 9.39
N LEU A 12 -9.38 -17.77 8.45
CA LEU A 12 -8.51 -16.91 7.66
C LEU A 12 -9.30 -15.96 6.72
N PRO A 13 -10.30 -16.43 5.95
CA PRO A 13 -11.18 -15.54 5.19
C PRO A 13 -11.80 -14.44 6.06
N HIS A 14 -12.38 -14.83 7.20
CA HIS A 14 -13.04 -13.89 8.11
C HIS A 14 -12.08 -12.88 8.75
N LEU A 15 -10.82 -13.30 8.98
CA LEU A 15 -9.77 -12.43 9.49
C LEU A 15 -9.36 -11.40 8.43
N ILE A 16 -9.15 -11.85 7.18
CA ILE A 16 -8.80 -10.98 6.05
C ILE A 16 -9.90 -9.95 5.85
N GLU A 17 -11.16 -10.36 5.79
CA GLU A 17 -12.31 -9.48 5.65
C GLU A 17 -12.30 -8.35 6.69
N ARG A 18 -12.19 -8.70 7.98
CA ARG A 18 -12.20 -7.72 9.08
C ARG A 18 -11.02 -6.76 9.06
N ILE A 19 -9.83 -7.26 8.76
CA ILE A 19 -8.63 -6.42 8.69
C ILE A 19 -8.69 -5.51 7.46
N SER A 20 -9.15 -6.01 6.32
CA SER A 20 -9.37 -5.22 5.11
C SER A 20 -10.38 -4.11 5.35
N LEU A 21 -11.48 -4.38 6.08
CA LEU A 21 -12.44 -3.33 6.48
C LEU A 21 -11.77 -2.23 7.31
N LEU A 22 -10.87 -2.58 8.24
CA LEU A 22 -10.12 -1.59 9.02
C LEU A 22 -9.17 -0.76 8.14
N VAL A 23 -8.54 -1.37 7.13
CA VAL A 23 -7.70 -0.64 6.16
C VAL A 23 -8.56 0.27 5.29
N ILE A 24 -9.75 -0.16 4.87
CA ILE A 24 -10.72 0.68 4.13
C ILE A 24 -11.11 1.90 4.96
N ILE A 25 -11.38 1.74 6.26
CA ILE A 25 -11.67 2.88 7.16
C ILE A 25 -10.48 3.84 7.23
N THR A 26 -9.25 3.31 7.28
CA THR A 26 -8.02 4.12 7.30
C THR A 26 -7.85 4.91 5.99
N PHE A 27 -8.18 4.32 4.84
CA PHE A 27 -8.26 5.04 3.57
C PHE A 27 -9.39 6.08 3.57
N GLY A 28 -10.53 5.77 4.18
CA GLY A 28 -11.61 6.73 4.40
C GLY A 28 -11.14 7.96 5.18
N GLU A 29 -10.36 7.76 6.24
CA GLU A 29 -9.74 8.85 7.00
C GLU A 29 -8.75 9.67 6.12
N MET A 30 -7.95 9.01 5.29
CA MET A 30 -7.08 9.68 4.33
C MET A 30 -7.89 10.55 3.34
N ILE A 31 -9.01 10.05 2.80
CA ILE A 31 -9.92 10.82 1.93
C ILE A 31 -10.47 12.04 2.67
N MET A 32 -10.93 11.87 3.91
CA MET A 32 -11.43 12.99 4.72
C MET A 32 -10.35 14.04 4.97
N GLY A 33 -9.10 13.63 5.20
CA GLY A 33 -7.95 14.53 5.29
C GLY A 33 -7.66 15.27 3.98
N LEU A 34 -7.92 14.63 2.83
CA LEU A 34 -7.78 15.23 1.52
C LEU A 34 -8.93 16.17 1.13
N ALA A 35 -10.09 16.10 1.78
CA ALA A 35 -11.28 16.87 1.40
C ALA A 35 -11.03 18.39 1.35
N ASN A 36 -10.16 18.91 2.21
CA ASN A 36 -9.79 20.33 2.22
C ASN A 36 -9.09 20.81 0.95
N PHE A 37 -8.47 19.90 0.17
CA PHE A 37 -7.86 20.19 -1.12
C PHE A 37 -8.87 20.18 -2.28
N PHE A 38 -10.11 19.74 -2.06
CA PHE A 38 -11.16 19.66 -3.08
C PHE A 38 -12.22 20.75 -2.96
N THR A 39 -11.97 21.80 -2.17
CA THR A 39 -12.80 23.01 -2.14
C THR A 39 -12.58 23.85 -3.39
N ILE A 40 -13.55 24.71 -3.74
CA ILE A 40 -13.46 25.59 -4.92
C ILE A 40 -12.20 26.46 -4.90
N GLU A 41 -11.77 26.88 -3.70
CA GLU A 41 -10.63 27.78 -3.51
C GLU A 41 -9.27 27.06 -3.54
N ASN A 42 -9.21 25.82 -3.06
CA ASN A 42 -7.95 25.07 -2.90
C ASN A 42 -7.71 24.03 -4.01
N PHE A 43 -8.71 23.77 -4.85
CA PHE A 43 -8.61 22.77 -5.91
C PHE A 43 -7.44 23.08 -6.84
N SER A 44 -6.52 22.12 -6.95
CA SER A 44 -5.32 22.26 -7.75
C SER A 44 -4.82 20.91 -8.24
N ILE A 45 -3.74 20.94 -9.02
CA ILE A 45 -3.07 19.72 -9.45
C ILE A 45 -2.58 18.86 -8.25
N TYR A 46 -2.28 19.46 -7.08
CA TYR A 46 -1.94 18.69 -5.88
C TYR A 46 -3.10 17.79 -5.43
N SER A 47 -4.34 18.29 -5.49
CA SER A 47 -5.55 17.55 -5.13
C SER A 47 -5.67 16.28 -5.99
N LEU A 48 -5.44 16.41 -7.29
CA LEU A 48 -5.45 15.28 -8.22
C LEU A 48 -4.31 14.29 -7.94
N LEU A 49 -3.08 14.78 -7.75
CA LEU A 49 -1.93 13.92 -7.52
C LEU A 49 -2.00 13.15 -6.20
N TYR A 50 -2.47 13.77 -5.12
CA TYR A 50 -2.70 13.10 -3.84
C TYR A 50 -3.80 12.04 -3.94
N PHE A 51 -4.88 12.35 -4.64
CA PHE A 51 -5.94 11.38 -4.88
C PHE A 51 -5.46 10.19 -5.71
N MET A 52 -4.61 10.43 -6.73
CA MET A 52 -3.98 9.36 -7.50
C MET A 52 -3.07 8.48 -6.65
N ILE A 53 -2.24 9.07 -5.77
CA ILE A 53 -1.41 8.33 -4.81
C ILE A 53 -2.29 7.41 -3.96
N MET A 54 -3.32 7.96 -3.34
CA MET A 54 -4.24 7.21 -2.50
C MET A 54 -4.91 6.06 -3.26
N LEU A 55 -5.46 6.30 -4.46
CA LEU A 55 -6.07 5.26 -5.27
C LEU A 55 -5.09 4.16 -5.67
N SER A 56 -3.86 4.51 -6.07
CA SER A 56 -2.84 3.51 -6.40
C SER A 56 -2.49 2.62 -5.20
N LEU A 57 -2.34 3.22 -4.01
CA LEU A 57 -2.09 2.46 -2.79
C LEU A 57 -3.29 1.56 -2.45
N PHE A 58 -4.51 2.07 -2.57
CA PHE A 58 -5.73 1.30 -2.36
C PHE A 58 -5.80 0.08 -3.29
N PHE A 59 -5.61 0.26 -4.60
CA PHE A 59 -5.65 -0.85 -5.55
C PHE A 59 -4.52 -1.84 -5.35
N PHE A 60 -3.32 -1.37 -4.99
CA PHE A 60 -2.21 -2.27 -4.67
C PHE A 60 -2.50 -3.12 -3.42
N TYR A 61 -3.08 -2.51 -2.37
CA TYR A 61 -3.54 -3.25 -1.19
C TYR A 61 -4.64 -4.24 -1.55
N PHE A 62 -5.71 -3.76 -2.19
CA PHE A 62 -6.89 -4.56 -2.52
C PHE A 62 -6.51 -5.76 -3.38
N GLY A 63 -5.75 -5.55 -4.45
CA GLY A 63 -5.32 -6.65 -5.31
C GLY A 63 -4.45 -7.68 -4.58
N GLN A 64 -3.62 -7.26 -3.62
CA GLN A 64 -2.79 -8.19 -2.84
C GLN A 64 -3.62 -9.00 -1.83
N PHE A 65 -4.47 -8.35 -1.03
CA PHE A 65 -5.12 -9.00 0.11
C PHE A 65 -6.44 -9.67 -0.23
N ASP A 66 -7.21 -9.12 -1.18
CA ASP A 66 -8.51 -9.65 -1.59
C ASP A 66 -8.37 -10.72 -2.69
N HIS A 67 -7.47 -10.49 -3.66
CA HIS A 67 -7.38 -11.36 -4.84
C HIS A 67 -6.18 -12.32 -4.84
N ALA A 68 -5.02 -11.91 -4.29
CA ALA A 68 -3.79 -12.69 -4.39
C ALA A 68 -3.56 -13.69 -3.24
N ILE A 69 -4.03 -13.40 -2.02
CA ILE A 69 -3.88 -14.30 -0.86
C ILE A 69 -4.65 -15.61 -1.06
N ASP A 70 -4.07 -16.71 -0.57
CA ASP A 70 -4.72 -18.01 -0.50
C ASP A 70 -5.46 -18.17 0.84
N GLU A 71 -6.72 -17.77 0.85
CA GLU A 71 -7.60 -17.85 2.03
C GLU A 71 -7.92 -19.29 2.45
N THR A 72 -7.76 -20.25 1.54
CA THR A 72 -8.03 -21.68 1.80
C THR A 72 -6.88 -22.38 2.53
N SER A 73 -5.73 -21.72 2.63
CA SER A 73 -4.55 -22.28 3.25
C SER A 73 -4.69 -22.36 4.78
N ASN A 74 -4.19 -23.45 5.38
CA ASN A 74 -4.22 -23.64 6.84
C ASN A 74 -3.08 -22.87 7.56
N GLN A 75 -2.79 -21.66 7.10
CA GLN A 75 -1.67 -20.85 7.57
C GLN A 75 -2.01 -20.10 8.86
N LYS A 76 -0.98 -19.77 9.66
CA LYS A 76 -1.16 -19.04 10.91
C LYS A 76 -1.50 -17.58 10.60
N GLY A 77 -2.77 -17.19 10.76
CA GLY A 77 -3.24 -15.81 10.58
C GLY A 77 -2.57 -14.75 11.46
N ILE A 78 -1.72 -15.15 12.42
CA ILE A 78 -1.02 -14.23 13.31
C ILE A 78 -0.04 -13.31 12.57
N PHE A 79 0.67 -13.82 11.55
CA PHE A 79 1.56 -12.97 10.75
C PHE A 79 0.75 -11.93 9.98
N LEU A 80 -0.41 -12.32 9.44
CA LEU A 80 -1.32 -11.42 8.75
C LEU A 80 -1.74 -10.26 9.67
N ILE A 81 -2.07 -10.54 10.93
CA ILE A 81 -2.41 -9.49 11.91
C ILE A 81 -1.24 -8.52 12.10
N TYR A 82 -0.05 -9.04 12.41
CA TYR A 82 1.11 -8.20 12.74
C TYR A 82 1.65 -7.43 11.53
N SER A 83 1.57 -8.01 10.33
CA SER A 83 2.01 -7.36 9.09
C SER A 83 1.13 -6.18 8.71
N HIS A 84 -0.08 -6.05 9.25
CA HIS A 84 -0.95 -4.89 9.00
C HIS A 84 -0.65 -3.68 9.88
N TYR A 85 0.03 -3.84 11.03
CA TYR A 85 0.41 -2.65 11.83
C TYR A 85 1.27 -1.65 11.06
N PRO A 86 2.33 -2.06 10.34
CA PRO A 86 3.05 -1.14 9.46
C PRO A 86 2.21 -0.55 8.32
N ILE A 87 1.17 -1.24 7.85
CA ILE A 87 0.23 -0.71 6.84
C ILE A 87 -0.54 0.47 7.44
N PHE A 88 -1.15 0.30 8.61
CA PHE A 88 -1.88 1.37 9.28
C PHE A 88 -0.97 2.55 9.62
N ILE A 89 0.20 2.28 10.21
CA ILE A 89 1.19 3.31 10.53
C ILE A 89 1.61 4.04 9.25
N GLY A 90 1.91 3.30 8.18
CA GLY A 90 2.29 3.86 6.90
C GLY A 90 1.23 4.80 6.33
N LEU A 91 -0.04 4.36 6.29
CA LEU A 91 -1.16 5.17 5.81
C LEU A 91 -1.37 6.44 6.65
N ILE A 92 -1.32 6.34 7.98
CA ILE A 92 -1.46 7.52 8.86
C ILE A 92 -0.30 8.50 8.64
N MET A 93 0.94 8.00 8.52
CA MET A 93 2.11 8.83 8.22
C MET A 93 1.96 9.58 6.89
N LEU A 94 1.38 8.92 5.87
CA LEU A 94 1.09 9.56 4.59
C LEU A 94 0.04 10.66 4.73
N THR A 95 -1.08 10.38 5.40
CA THR A 95 -2.15 11.36 5.62
C THR A 95 -1.61 12.61 6.31
N VAL A 96 -0.87 12.44 7.41
CA VAL A 96 -0.28 13.57 8.15
C VAL A 96 0.70 14.35 7.26
N SER A 97 1.58 13.65 6.55
CA SER A 97 2.58 14.28 5.68
C SER A 97 1.93 15.11 4.57
N MET A 98 0.86 14.62 3.94
CA MET A 98 0.15 15.34 2.87
C MET A 98 -0.41 16.69 3.36
N SER A 99 -0.84 16.78 4.63
CA SER A 99 -1.30 18.04 5.24
C SER A 99 -0.17 19.05 5.47
N PHE A 100 1.08 18.60 5.66
CA PHE A 100 2.22 19.48 5.93
C PHE A 100 3.11 19.76 4.72
N LEU A 101 3.03 18.96 3.65
CA LEU A 101 3.94 19.06 2.51
C LEU A 101 3.84 20.41 1.78
N LEU A 102 2.65 21.05 1.80
CA LEU A 102 2.41 22.35 1.18
C LEU A 102 2.56 23.52 2.16
N ASN A 103 2.88 23.25 3.43
CA ASN A 103 3.05 24.29 4.42
C ASN A 103 4.46 24.90 4.30
N PRO A 104 4.60 26.20 3.93
CA PRO A 104 5.89 26.84 3.76
C PRO A 104 6.76 26.85 5.03
N GLU A 105 6.15 26.82 6.21
CA GLU A 105 6.83 26.83 7.50
C GLU A 105 7.33 25.45 7.94
N ALA A 106 6.90 24.38 7.26
CA ALA A 106 7.31 23.02 7.61
C ALA A 106 8.75 22.74 7.17
N ASN A 107 9.45 21.90 7.94
CA ASN A 107 10.73 21.35 7.50
C ASN A 107 10.50 20.32 6.39
N HIS A 108 10.66 20.75 5.14
CA HIS A 108 10.35 19.95 3.97
C HIS A 108 11.18 18.68 3.85
N LEU A 109 12.42 18.67 4.35
CA LEU A 109 13.24 17.45 4.40
C LEU A 109 12.64 16.42 5.36
N PHE A 110 12.21 16.88 6.55
CA PHE A 110 11.53 16.02 7.52
C PHE A 110 10.20 15.50 6.95
N VAL A 111 9.34 16.37 6.41
CA VAL A 111 8.02 15.94 5.88
C VAL A 111 8.20 14.98 4.70
N THR A 112 9.15 15.24 3.78
CA THR A 112 9.47 14.32 2.68
C THR A 112 9.97 12.97 3.20
N SER A 113 10.85 12.98 4.19
CA SER A 113 11.36 11.74 4.79
C SER A 113 10.25 10.95 5.48
N PHE A 114 9.40 11.63 6.26
CA PHE A 114 8.27 11.05 6.97
C PHE A 114 7.24 10.45 6.00
N PHE A 115 6.95 11.16 4.90
CA PHE A 115 6.09 10.70 3.82
C PHE A 115 6.61 9.42 3.19
N TYR A 116 7.89 9.38 2.80
CA TYR A 116 8.47 8.19 2.17
C TYR A 116 8.66 7.02 3.14
N ILE A 117 8.95 7.25 4.43
CA ILE A 117 8.92 6.18 5.43
C ILE A 117 7.52 5.56 5.49
N GLY A 118 6.47 6.38 5.43
CA GLY A 118 5.09 5.92 5.37
C GLY A 118 4.82 5.03 4.15
N LEU A 119 5.22 5.48 2.95
CA LEU A 119 5.15 4.68 1.71
C LEU A 119 5.92 3.37 1.84
N GLY A 120 7.13 3.43 2.39
CA GLY A 120 8.02 2.28 2.55
C GLY A 120 7.45 1.25 3.52
N LEU A 121 6.91 1.67 4.66
CA LEU A 121 6.25 0.78 5.62
C LEU A 121 5.04 0.08 5.00
N PHE A 122 4.19 0.84 4.30
CA PHE A 122 3.05 0.31 3.59
C PHE A 122 3.48 -0.72 2.54
N GLN A 123 4.37 -0.34 1.62
CA GLN A 123 4.81 -1.20 0.52
C GLN A 123 5.52 -2.46 1.03
N ALA A 124 6.44 -2.32 1.99
CA ALA A 124 7.17 -3.44 2.54
C ALA A 124 6.24 -4.45 3.23
N ALA A 125 5.23 -3.98 3.96
CA ALA A 125 4.26 -4.83 4.61
C ALA A 125 3.32 -5.54 3.64
N VAL A 126 2.84 -4.86 2.61
CA VAL A 126 2.04 -5.47 1.53
C VAL A 126 2.87 -6.60 0.86
N LEU A 127 4.13 -6.31 0.53
CA LEU A 127 5.05 -7.28 -0.10
C LEU A 127 5.41 -8.45 0.83
N ALA A 128 5.56 -8.21 2.13
CA ALA A 128 5.89 -9.25 3.11
C ALA A 128 4.81 -10.34 3.23
N ASN A 129 3.58 -10.05 2.79
CA ASN A 129 2.49 -11.03 2.70
C ASN A 129 2.53 -11.87 1.41
N GLY A 130 3.45 -11.60 0.47
CA GLY A 130 3.60 -12.37 -0.77
C GLY A 130 3.78 -13.89 -0.63
N PRO A 131 4.42 -14.44 0.43
CA PRO A 131 4.47 -15.88 0.67
C PRO A 131 3.11 -16.55 0.93
N TYR A 132 2.13 -15.76 1.37
CA TYR A 132 0.75 -16.19 1.67
C TYR A 132 -0.15 -16.15 0.42
N ASN A 133 0.39 -15.70 -0.72
CA ASN A 133 -0.33 -15.70 -1.99
C ASN A 133 -0.56 -17.13 -2.49
N LYS A 134 -1.61 -17.29 -3.32
CA LYS A 134 -1.84 -18.48 -4.16
C LYS A 134 -0.54 -18.87 -4.83
N HIS A 135 -0.26 -20.17 -4.96
CA HIS A 135 1.06 -20.67 -5.37
C HIS A 135 1.62 -19.99 -6.65
N TYR A 136 0.76 -19.70 -7.63
CA TYR A 136 1.13 -19.05 -8.89
C TYR A 136 1.25 -17.51 -8.81
N LEU A 137 0.79 -16.89 -7.72
CA LEU A 137 0.88 -15.45 -7.43
C LEU A 137 1.95 -15.09 -6.38
N ARG A 138 2.75 -16.08 -5.96
CA ARG A 138 3.91 -15.80 -5.10
C ARG A 138 4.95 -14.97 -5.84
N PHE A 139 5.39 -13.89 -5.20
CA PHE A 139 6.36 -12.99 -5.80
C PHE A 139 7.73 -13.65 -5.97
N SER A 140 8.30 -13.50 -7.17
CA SER A 140 9.67 -13.92 -7.45
C SER A 140 10.67 -12.94 -6.81
N LYS A 141 11.93 -13.39 -6.60
CA LYS A 141 13.01 -12.50 -6.14
C LYS A 141 13.18 -11.27 -7.03
N ARG A 142 12.99 -11.43 -8.35
CA ARG A 142 13.03 -10.33 -9.33
C ARG A 142 11.91 -9.32 -9.09
N PHE A 143 10.70 -9.78 -8.73
CA PHE A 143 9.58 -8.89 -8.42
C PHE A 143 9.90 -8.00 -7.21
N TYR A 144 10.39 -8.60 -6.11
CA TYR A 144 10.82 -7.83 -4.93
C TYR A 144 11.93 -6.85 -5.25
N PHE A 145 12.92 -7.26 -6.05
CA PHE A 145 14.02 -6.39 -6.46
C PHE A 145 13.53 -5.16 -7.24
N ILE A 146 12.62 -5.35 -8.20
CA ILE A 146 12.04 -4.23 -8.97
C ILE A 146 11.27 -3.28 -8.05
N GLN A 147 10.44 -3.82 -7.15
CA GLN A 147 9.67 -3.02 -6.19
C GLN A 147 10.57 -2.18 -5.27
N ALA A 148 11.63 -2.79 -4.74
CA ALA A 148 12.62 -2.10 -3.90
C ALA A 148 13.42 -1.06 -4.70
N ALA A 149 13.82 -1.36 -5.93
CA ALA A 149 14.53 -0.43 -6.79
C ALA A 149 13.69 0.81 -7.13
N LEU A 150 12.39 0.62 -7.46
CA LEU A 150 11.45 1.72 -7.69
C LEU A 150 11.36 2.63 -6.46
N TYR A 151 11.14 2.05 -5.28
CA TYR A 151 11.04 2.79 -4.02
C TYR A 151 12.32 3.57 -3.71
N LEU A 152 13.49 2.92 -3.74
CA LEU A 152 14.77 3.55 -3.41
C LEU A 152 15.13 4.68 -4.39
N THR A 153 14.80 4.51 -5.68
CA THR A 153 15.02 5.54 -6.70
C THR A 153 14.16 6.76 -6.41
N ALA A 154 12.86 6.56 -6.19
CA ALA A 154 11.93 7.64 -5.88
C ALA A 154 12.28 8.36 -4.56
N LEU A 155 12.60 7.61 -3.50
CA LEU A 155 13.06 8.17 -2.23
C LEU A 155 14.29 9.07 -2.43
N THR A 156 15.31 8.58 -3.12
CA THR A 156 16.56 9.32 -3.33
C THR A 156 16.30 10.61 -4.13
N LEU A 157 15.54 10.53 -5.21
CA LEU A 157 15.19 11.69 -6.02
C LEU A 157 14.35 12.71 -5.24
N SER A 158 13.38 12.27 -4.46
CA SER A 158 12.56 13.17 -3.65
C SER A 158 13.33 13.82 -2.51
N LEU A 159 14.31 13.14 -1.90
CA LEU A 159 15.16 13.76 -0.88
C LEU A 159 16.07 14.85 -1.49
N ILE A 160 16.60 14.63 -2.69
CA ILE A 160 17.38 15.66 -3.42
C ILE A 160 16.50 16.87 -3.77
N CYS A 161 15.25 16.61 -4.14
CA CYS A 161 14.28 17.64 -4.53
C CYS A 161 13.37 18.09 -3.37
N ALA A 162 13.73 17.82 -2.11
CA ALA A 162 12.85 18.04 -0.96
C ALA A 162 12.39 19.51 -0.81
N SER A 163 13.20 20.46 -1.28
CA SER A 163 12.85 21.89 -1.28
C SER A 163 11.67 22.26 -2.19
N ASN A 164 11.22 21.36 -3.06
CA ASN A 164 10.09 21.59 -3.97
C ASN A 164 9.00 20.52 -3.74
N PRO A 165 7.94 20.84 -2.95
CA PRO A 165 6.84 19.92 -2.70
C PRO A 165 6.25 19.34 -3.96
N MET A 166 6.16 20.15 -5.02
CA MET A 166 5.52 19.76 -6.25
C MET A 166 6.24 18.59 -6.95
N ILE A 167 7.58 18.66 -6.98
CA ILE A 167 8.42 17.60 -7.51
C ILE A 167 8.30 16.34 -6.64
N VAL A 168 8.32 16.50 -5.31
CA VAL A 168 8.18 15.39 -4.36
C VAL A 168 6.86 14.63 -4.58
N VAL A 169 5.73 15.35 -4.66
CA VAL A 169 4.42 14.74 -4.91
C VAL A 169 4.38 14.06 -6.28
N THR A 170 4.92 14.70 -7.31
CA THR A 170 4.95 14.12 -8.66
C THR A 170 5.74 12.81 -8.71
N ILE A 171 6.92 12.77 -8.09
CA ILE A 171 7.73 11.54 -7.99
C ILE A 171 6.96 10.46 -7.23
N ALA A 172 6.29 10.83 -6.12
CA ALA A 172 5.50 9.90 -5.35
C ALA A 172 4.32 9.31 -6.14
N THR A 173 3.59 10.14 -6.90
CA THR A 173 2.51 9.67 -7.77
C THR A 173 3.02 8.70 -8.84
N ILE A 174 4.15 9.01 -9.48
CA ILE A 174 4.78 8.12 -10.47
C ILE A 174 5.19 6.80 -9.81
N LEU A 175 5.78 6.86 -8.60
CA LEU A 175 6.16 5.68 -7.84
C LEU A 175 4.95 4.79 -7.54
N THR A 176 3.88 5.34 -6.95
CA THR A 176 2.72 4.53 -6.55
C THR A 176 2.01 3.93 -7.73
N LEU A 177 1.90 4.66 -8.85
CA LEU A 177 1.39 4.11 -10.10
C LEU A 177 2.29 3.00 -10.64
N ALA A 178 3.61 3.20 -10.66
CA ALA A 178 4.53 2.18 -11.17
C ALA A 178 4.47 0.89 -10.34
N ILE A 179 4.33 1.00 -9.01
CA ILE A 179 4.15 -0.13 -8.10
C ILE A 179 2.86 -0.88 -8.41
N GLU A 180 1.74 -0.15 -8.52
CA GLU A 180 0.41 -0.70 -8.82
C GLU A 180 0.38 -1.36 -10.19
N ILE A 181 0.84 -0.67 -11.25
CA ILE A 181 0.86 -1.18 -12.63
C ILE A 181 1.73 -2.43 -12.71
N HIS A 182 2.90 -2.44 -12.06
CA HIS A 182 3.78 -3.60 -12.04
C HIS A 182 3.12 -4.79 -11.33
N PHE A 183 2.41 -4.55 -10.23
CA PHE A 183 1.62 -5.58 -9.55
C PHE A 183 0.45 -6.06 -10.41
N ALA A 184 -0.36 -5.17 -10.98
CA ALA A 184 -1.51 -5.50 -11.82
C ALA A 184 -1.08 -6.30 -13.05
N TYR A 185 0.01 -5.90 -13.71
CA TYR A 185 0.59 -6.65 -14.83
C TYR A 185 1.03 -8.06 -14.40
N PHE A 186 1.73 -8.18 -13.26
CA PHE A 186 2.12 -9.47 -12.70
C PHE A 186 0.91 -10.36 -12.41
N TYR A 187 -0.10 -9.81 -11.74
CA TYR A 187 -1.33 -10.49 -11.37
C TYR A 187 -2.07 -11.00 -12.62
N ILE A 188 -2.37 -10.12 -13.58
CA ILE A 188 -3.09 -10.49 -14.81
C ILE A 188 -2.32 -11.56 -15.59
N LYS A 189 -1.00 -11.41 -15.73
CA LYS A 189 -0.16 -12.36 -16.48
C LYS A 189 -0.15 -13.76 -15.83
N GLN A 190 0.00 -13.82 -14.51
CA GLN A 190 0.05 -15.09 -13.79
C GLN A 190 -1.34 -15.73 -13.72
N THR A 191 -2.38 -14.95 -13.43
CA THR A 191 -3.75 -15.47 -13.37
C THR A 191 -4.17 -16.03 -14.72
N LYS A 192 -3.96 -15.34 -15.85
CA LYS A 192 -4.25 -15.89 -17.20
C LYS A 192 -3.55 -17.20 -17.53
N LYS A 193 -2.39 -17.47 -16.92
CA LYS A 193 -1.61 -18.68 -17.19
C LYS A 193 -2.11 -19.90 -16.38
N PHE A 194 -2.67 -19.66 -15.19
CA PHE A 194 -2.97 -20.72 -14.22
C PHE A 194 -4.44 -20.78 -13.78
N SER A 195 -5.27 -19.80 -14.15
CA SER A 195 -6.67 -19.68 -13.74
C SER A 195 -7.45 -18.76 -14.70
N THR A 196 -8.73 -18.51 -14.42
CA THR A 196 -9.51 -17.45 -15.05
C THR A 196 -9.28 -16.14 -14.31
N VAL A 197 -9.17 -15.04 -15.06
CA VAL A 197 -9.09 -13.72 -14.44
C VAL A 197 -10.44 -13.40 -13.86
N ASP A 198 -10.54 -13.48 -12.54
CA ASP A 198 -11.72 -13.09 -11.81
C ASP A 198 -11.48 -11.71 -11.17
N TRP A 199 -12.19 -10.71 -11.68
CA TRP A 199 -12.25 -9.34 -11.17
C TRP A 199 -13.72 -9.01 -10.92
N HIS A 200 -14.36 -9.76 -10.02
CA HIS A 200 -15.64 -9.35 -9.46
C HIS A 200 -15.40 -8.11 -8.59
N LEU A 201 -15.40 -6.93 -9.22
CA LEU A 201 -15.66 -5.67 -8.54
C LEU A 201 -17.12 -5.72 -8.11
N PHE A 202 -17.35 -6.18 -6.87
CA PHE A 202 -18.63 -6.25 -6.13
C PHE A 202 -19.92 -6.26 -6.96
#